data_AF-A0A524GUV3-F1
#
_entry.id   AF-A0A524GUV3-F1
#
_cell.length_a   1.000
_cell.length_b   1.000
_cell.length_c   1.000
_cell.angle_alpha   90.00
_cell.angle_beta   90.00
_cell.angle_gamma   90.00
#
_symmetry.space_group_name_H-M   'P 1'
#
loop_
_entity.id
_entity.type
_entity.pdbx_description
1 polymer ?
#
loop_
_entity_poly.entity_id
_entity_poly.type
_entity_poly.pdbx_seq_one_letter_code
_entity_poly.pdbx_strand_id
1 'polypeptide(L)'
;MKTSLLLLIPALALAACSGEKETSITPIAEKRPVTLEQHGDSRIDDYYWLRERENPEVIGYLEAENAYTDVALAPFSGLQGILFDEMKSRMKQDDESVPYRIGEYFYYVRYEEGGEYPIYARKKGSLTAPEQVLLDVNKLAGDAEFFSVRGFSVSPDGSTAAYGVDTVGRRFYDLYFIDLESGRSLSDKIGDTTSNFEWANDNQTILYSRQHPDTLRWYRVFRHRLGGPDDALVYEEQDEENDLFLSKSTSSAYFYLTSAQTVSTEVRYLSANSPTDEPVVFLRRAEGHEYHVTDGLDRFYVITNDGAKNFKLMETPLDDTSREAWKEVIGHRDNALLEDVEVFKDYLVASITEDGLTQMEVVERKSGALSRLAFDESVYTAYSSDNHEFDTALFRYTYESMTTPESTYDYNLETRSHRLLKEQAVGGGFNRGDYQTERLFATARDGTRVPISVVYRKGLKKDGKNPLLQYAYGSYGSSSYPYFSSDRLSLLDRGFVYAIAHIRGGSEMGRDWYFDGRQLKKKNTFTDFIDVSKFLIEEGYTSPDHLYALGGSAGGLLMGAVLNMA
;
A
#
# COMPACT_ATOMS: atom_id res chain seq x y z
N MET A 1 -18.35 100.07 -2.95
CA MET A 1 -17.71 100.34 -1.65
C MET A 1 -16.98 99.08 -1.20
N LYS A 2 -15.78 99.25 -0.65
CA LYS A 2 -14.77 98.22 -0.35
C LYS A 2 -15.09 97.45 0.95
N THR A 3 -14.64 96.20 1.02
CA THR A 3 -14.31 95.52 2.29
C THR A 3 -13.14 94.55 2.09
N SER A 4 -12.19 94.59 3.02
CA SER A 4 -10.90 93.91 2.97
C SER A 4 -10.88 92.58 3.75
N LEU A 5 -10.00 91.70 3.29
CA LEU A 5 -9.68 90.35 3.75
C LEU A 5 -8.54 90.39 4.80
N LEU A 6 -8.55 89.50 5.80
CA LEU A 6 -7.35 89.11 6.55
C LEU A 6 -7.40 87.61 6.88
N LEU A 7 -6.31 86.91 6.54
CA LEU A 7 -6.07 85.48 6.79
C LEU A 7 -5.68 85.22 8.26
N LEU A 8 -6.10 84.06 8.78
CA LEU A 8 -5.47 83.38 9.92
C LEU A 8 -5.35 81.88 9.60
N ILE A 9 -4.16 81.31 9.80
CA ILE A 9 -3.82 79.89 9.69
C ILE A 9 -3.97 79.23 11.08
N PRO A 10 -4.50 78.00 11.21
CA PRO A 10 -4.28 77.17 12.39
C PRO A 10 -3.35 75.98 12.13
N ALA A 11 -2.80 75.49 13.25
CA ALA A 11 -1.61 74.69 13.40
C ALA A 11 -1.82 73.17 13.27
N LEU A 12 -0.71 72.50 12.94
CA LEU A 12 -0.46 71.06 12.97
C LEU A 12 -0.80 70.42 14.33
N ALA A 13 -1.48 69.27 14.30
CA ALA A 13 -1.52 68.31 15.41
C ALA A 13 -0.86 67.01 14.96
N LEU A 14 0.19 66.59 15.66
CA LEU A 14 0.81 65.27 15.52
C LEU A 14 -0.15 64.20 16.08
N ALA A 15 -0.52 63.22 15.26
CA ALA A 15 -1.07 61.95 15.72
C ALA A 15 0.04 60.90 15.71
N ALA A 16 0.25 60.28 16.88
CA ALA A 16 1.22 59.22 17.09
C ALA A 16 0.79 57.93 16.38
N CYS A 17 1.68 57.32 15.60
CA CYS A 17 1.54 55.95 15.14
C CYS A 17 1.81 55.01 16.33
N SER A 18 0.75 54.47 16.93
CA SER A 18 0.85 53.25 17.72
C SER A 18 0.92 52.07 16.75
N GLY A 19 2.06 51.38 16.73
CA GLY A 19 2.19 50.12 15.98
C GLY A 19 1.20 49.09 16.52
N GLU A 20 0.31 48.62 15.66
CA GLU A 20 -0.40 47.37 15.88
C GLU A 20 0.65 46.26 15.93
N LYS A 21 0.80 45.64 17.11
CA LYS A 21 1.41 44.32 17.19
C LYS A 21 0.49 43.40 16.39
N GLU A 22 0.93 42.95 15.22
CA GLU A 22 0.38 41.76 14.59
C GLU A 22 0.44 40.64 15.65
N THR A 23 -0.70 40.28 16.22
CA THR A 23 -0.83 39.08 17.03
C THR A 23 -0.58 37.91 16.10
N SER A 24 0.61 37.32 16.22
CA SER A 24 0.94 36.06 15.57
C SER A 24 -0.13 35.04 15.94
N ILE A 25 -0.84 34.55 14.92
CA ILE A 25 -1.87 33.51 15.02
C ILE A 25 -1.26 32.10 15.20
N THR A 26 0.06 31.99 15.33
CA THR A 26 0.74 30.71 15.49
C THR A 26 0.41 30.11 16.86
N PRO A 27 -0.22 28.93 16.92
CA PRO A 27 -0.54 28.28 18.19
C PRO A 27 0.76 27.90 18.93
N ILE A 28 0.78 28.11 20.24
CA ILE A 28 1.91 27.73 21.09
C ILE A 28 1.38 26.75 22.14
N ALA A 29 1.82 25.50 22.05
CA ALA A 29 1.48 24.48 23.03
C ALA A 29 2.05 24.84 24.42
N GLU A 30 1.25 24.64 25.47
CA GLU A 30 1.71 24.78 26.84
C GLU A 30 2.77 23.72 27.17
N LYS A 31 3.85 24.16 27.84
CA LYS A 31 4.89 23.27 28.34
C LYS A 31 4.50 22.68 29.70
N ARG A 32 4.39 21.35 29.75
CA ARG A 32 4.10 20.57 30.96
C ARG A 32 5.19 19.51 31.12
N PRO A 33 6.27 19.83 31.85
CA PRO A 33 7.45 18.97 31.88
C PRO A 33 7.12 17.62 32.51
N VAL A 34 7.32 16.55 31.73
CA VAL A 34 7.29 15.17 32.20
C VAL A 34 8.70 14.58 32.07
N THR A 35 9.24 14.08 33.18
CA THR A 35 10.54 13.39 33.18
C THR A 35 10.36 11.94 32.75
N LEU A 36 11.04 11.54 31.68
CA LEU A 36 11.11 10.18 31.17
C LEU A 36 12.50 9.62 31.49
N GLU A 37 12.57 8.58 32.33
CA GLU A 37 13.83 7.94 32.74
C GLU A 37 13.96 6.53 32.16
N GLN A 38 15.07 6.26 31.50
CA GLN A 38 15.38 4.94 30.97
C GLN A 38 16.89 4.73 30.87
N HIS A 39 17.39 3.54 31.24
CA HIS A 39 18.81 3.18 31.16
C HIS A 39 19.78 4.14 31.88
N GLY A 40 19.30 4.84 32.92
CA GLY A 40 20.10 5.83 33.65
C GLY A 40 20.21 7.20 32.95
N ASP A 41 19.49 7.40 31.84
CA ASP A 41 19.34 8.69 31.17
C ASP A 41 17.97 9.31 31.52
N SER A 42 17.92 10.64 31.64
CA SER A 42 16.73 11.40 32.00
C SER A 42 16.45 12.46 30.95
N ARG A 43 15.27 12.40 30.35
CA ARG A 43 14.81 13.34 29.31
C ARG A 43 13.55 14.04 29.80
N ILE A 44 13.45 15.34 29.56
CA ILE A 44 12.24 16.11 29.84
C ILE A 44 11.45 16.25 28.53
N ASP A 45 10.21 15.79 28.54
CA ASP A 45 9.25 16.02 27.47
C ASP A 45 8.21 17.05 27.95
N ASP A 46 8.31 18.26 27.42
CA ASP A 46 7.39 19.38 27.72
C ASP A 46 5.99 19.15 27.14
N TYR A 47 5.81 18.21 26.21
CA TYR A 47 4.59 18.06 25.41
C TYR A 47 3.98 16.65 25.48
N TYR A 48 4.41 15.84 26.45
CA TYR A 48 3.94 14.46 26.63
C TYR A 48 2.42 14.35 26.78
N TRP A 49 1.79 15.40 27.32
CA TRP A 49 0.35 15.49 27.53
C TRP A 49 -0.48 15.49 26.23
N LEU A 50 0.11 15.88 25.08
CA LEU A 50 -0.57 15.89 23.78
C LEU A 50 -0.97 14.50 23.28
N ARG A 51 -0.51 13.43 23.94
CA ARG A 51 -0.90 12.04 23.62
C ARG A 51 -2.34 11.68 24.03
N GLU A 52 -2.96 12.48 24.90
CA GLU A 52 -4.27 12.21 25.49
C GLU A 52 -5.39 12.62 24.52
N ARG A 53 -5.84 11.68 23.69
CA ARG A 53 -6.72 11.96 22.53
C ARG A 53 -8.07 12.56 22.91
N GLU A 54 -8.60 12.19 24.07
CA GLU A 54 -9.90 12.63 24.57
C GLU A 54 -9.80 13.90 25.44
N ASN A 55 -8.59 14.42 25.68
CA ASN A 55 -8.38 15.60 26.51
C ASN A 55 -8.84 16.87 25.78
N PRO A 56 -9.79 17.66 26.34
CA PRO A 56 -10.30 18.87 25.70
C PRO A 56 -9.23 19.93 25.39
N GLU A 57 -8.16 20.00 26.16
CA GLU A 57 -7.05 20.94 25.91
C GLU A 57 -6.19 20.51 24.73
N VAL A 58 -6.07 19.19 24.49
CA VAL A 58 -5.40 18.65 23.31
C VAL A 58 -6.24 18.96 22.08
N ILE A 59 -7.55 18.67 22.14
CA ILE A 59 -8.49 18.99 21.07
C ILE A 59 -8.45 20.48 20.74
N GLY A 60 -8.52 21.36 21.74
CA GLY A 60 -8.45 22.80 21.54
C GLY A 60 -7.13 23.27 20.91
N TYR A 61 -6.00 22.64 21.23
CA TYR A 61 -4.72 22.93 20.57
C TYR A 61 -4.72 22.48 19.10
N LEU A 62 -5.25 21.28 18.79
CA LEU A 62 -5.36 20.79 17.41
C LEU A 62 -6.31 21.65 16.57
N GLU A 63 -7.42 22.10 17.13
CA GLU A 63 -8.33 23.05 16.48
C GLU A 63 -7.64 24.38 16.17
N ALA A 64 -6.79 24.88 17.07
CA ALA A 64 -6.01 26.08 16.83
C ALA A 64 -4.97 25.90 15.69
N GLU A 65 -4.31 24.74 15.61
CA GLU A 65 -3.39 24.41 14.51
C GLU A 65 -4.11 24.29 13.17
N ASN A 66 -5.31 23.72 13.15
CA ASN A 66 -6.16 23.69 11.95
C ASN A 66 -6.54 25.10 11.50
N ALA A 67 -7.00 25.95 12.43
CA ALA A 67 -7.36 27.34 12.12
C ALA A 67 -6.16 28.16 11.62
N TYR A 68 -4.97 27.94 12.20
CA TYR A 68 -3.73 28.56 11.71
C TYR A 68 -3.41 28.11 10.29
N THR A 69 -3.54 26.82 10.00
CA THR A 69 -3.32 26.24 8.66
C THR A 69 -4.29 26.85 7.65
N ASP A 70 -5.58 26.98 7.99
CA ASP A 70 -6.59 27.59 7.13
C ASP A 70 -6.21 29.04 6.76
N VAL A 71 -5.77 29.84 7.74
CA VAL A 71 -5.35 31.23 7.48
C VAL A 71 -4.07 31.28 6.64
N ALA A 72 -3.09 30.42 6.93
CA ALA A 72 -1.82 30.37 6.21
C ALA A 72 -2.01 29.94 4.74
N LEU A 73 -2.97 29.05 4.47
CA LEU A 73 -3.27 28.54 3.14
C LEU A 73 -4.32 29.35 2.37
N ALA A 74 -5.10 30.21 3.03
CA ALA A 74 -6.14 31.02 2.39
C ALA A 74 -5.70 31.77 1.12
N PRO A 75 -4.48 32.38 1.04
CA PRO A 75 -4.01 33.03 -0.19
C PRO A 75 -3.87 32.09 -1.40
N PHE A 76 -3.77 30.78 -1.17
CA PHE A 76 -3.58 29.76 -2.21
C PHE A 76 -4.87 29.03 -2.60
N SER A 77 -6.03 29.41 -2.03
CA SER A 77 -7.33 28.79 -2.32
C SER A 77 -7.68 28.73 -3.82
N GLY A 78 -7.36 29.78 -4.57
CA GLY A 78 -7.55 29.79 -6.03
C GLY A 78 -6.69 28.74 -6.75
N LEU A 79 -5.43 28.55 -6.32
CA LEU A 79 -4.57 27.50 -6.85
C LEU A 79 -5.05 26.10 -6.44
N GLN A 80 -5.50 25.94 -5.19
CA GLN A 80 -6.06 24.67 -4.71
C GLN A 80 -7.27 24.24 -5.56
N GLY A 81 -8.18 25.16 -5.88
CA GLY A 81 -9.32 24.88 -6.77
C GLY A 81 -8.88 24.45 -8.17
N ILE A 82 -7.90 25.14 -8.77
CA ILE A 82 -7.34 24.77 -10.08
C ILE A 82 -6.74 23.36 -10.04
N LEU A 83 -5.93 23.05 -9.02
CA LEU A 83 -5.30 21.74 -8.88
C LEU A 83 -6.35 20.64 -8.65
N PHE A 84 -7.37 20.91 -7.84
CA PHE A 84 -8.49 19.99 -7.62
C PHE A 84 -9.22 19.68 -8.93
N ASP A 85 -9.60 20.69 -9.69
CA ASP A 85 -10.29 20.52 -10.97
C ASP A 85 -9.43 19.77 -12.00
N GLU A 86 -8.12 20.05 -12.05
CA GLU A 86 -7.16 19.34 -12.91
C GLU A 86 -7.09 17.85 -12.55
N MET A 87 -6.88 17.52 -11.27
CA MET A 87 -6.81 16.13 -10.80
C MET A 87 -8.12 15.39 -11.07
N LYS A 88 -9.25 16.02 -10.74
CA LYS A 88 -10.59 15.48 -11.03
C LYS A 88 -10.79 15.24 -12.52
N SER A 89 -10.33 16.13 -13.39
CA SER A 89 -10.49 15.99 -14.86
C SER A 89 -9.69 14.84 -15.46
N ARG A 90 -8.69 14.31 -14.74
CA ARG A 90 -7.88 13.16 -15.18
C ARG A 90 -8.51 11.84 -14.77
N MET A 91 -9.42 11.84 -13.79
CA MET A 91 -10.11 10.66 -13.32
C MET A 91 -11.35 10.36 -14.14
N LYS A 92 -11.49 9.11 -14.57
CA LYS A 92 -12.76 8.58 -15.08
C LYS A 92 -13.62 8.17 -13.88
N GLN A 93 -14.71 8.89 -13.63
CA GLN A 93 -15.58 8.61 -12.47
C GLN A 93 -16.38 7.31 -12.65
N ASP A 94 -16.86 7.06 -13.87
CA ASP A 94 -17.52 5.82 -14.24
C ASP A 94 -16.49 4.78 -14.69
N ASP A 95 -15.93 4.02 -13.76
CA ASP A 95 -14.89 3.04 -14.09
C ASP A 95 -15.21 1.65 -13.54
N GLU A 96 -14.71 0.61 -14.22
CA GLU A 96 -14.88 -0.78 -13.82
C GLU A 96 -13.56 -1.52 -13.82
N SER A 97 -13.34 -2.38 -12.83
CA SER A 97 -12.18 -3.27 -12.80
C SER A 97 -12.25 -4.27 -13.96
N VAL A 98 -11.11 -4.85 -14.33
CA VAL A 98 -11.12 -5.96 -15.29
C VAL A 98 -11.81 -7.16 -14.66
N PRO A 99 -12.83 -7.75 -15.29
CA PRO A 99 -13.52 -8.89 -14.70
C PRO A 99 -12.60 -10.11 -14.56
N TYR A 100 -12.65 -10.76 -13.41
CA TYR A 100 -11.97 -12.03 -13.13
C TYR A 100 -12.99 -13.14 -12.97
N ARG A 101 -12.59 -14.38 -13.25
CA ARG A 101 -13.50 -15.53 -13.24
C ARG A 101 -13.32 -16.36 -11.98
N ILE A 102 -14.44 -16.73 -11.38
CA ILE A 102 -14.52 -17.78 -10.35
C ILE A 102 -15.71 -18.67 -10.69
N GLY A 103 -15.45 -19.94 -11.00
CA GLY A 103 -16.46 -20.89 -11.43
C GLY A 103 -17.20 -20.45 -12.71
N GLU A 104 -18.52 -20.30 -12.62
CA GLU A 104 -19.37 -19.85 -13.73
C GLU A 104 -19.52 -18.33 -13.83
N TYR A 105 -18.94 -17.56 -12.90
CA TYR A 105 -19.17 -16.12 -12.82
C TYR A 105 -17.92 -15.31 -13.12
N PHE A 106 -18.15 -14.15 -13.74
CA PHE A 106 -17.17 -13.08 -13.90
C PHE A 106 -17.50 -11.98 -12.91
N TYR A 107 -16.63 -11.74 -11.94
CA TYR A 107 -16.77 -10.73 -10.90
C TYR A 107 -15.98 -9.48 -11.28
N TYR A 108 -16.49 -8.32 -10.87
CA TYR A 108 -15.84 -7.04 -11.07
C TYR A 108 -16.40 -6.00 -10.09
N VAL A 109 -15.66 -4.92 -9.94
CA VAL A 109 -16.07 -3.75 -9.16
C VAL A 109 -16.27 -2.61 -10.13
N ARG A 110 -17.32 -1.81 -9.96
CA ARG A 110 -17.53 -0.59 -10.74
C ARG A 110 -17.91 0.60 -9.88
N TYR A 111 -17.67 1.77 -10.41
CA TYR A 111 -18.05 3.06 -9.86
C TYR A 111 -19.01 3.76 -10.83
N GLU A 112 -19.92 4.55 -10.29
CA GLU A 112 -20.86 5.36 -11.07
C GLU A 112 -20.49 6.83 -10.94
N GLU A 113 -20.84 7.63 -11.95
CA GLU A 113 -20.63 9.08 -11.90
C GLU A 113 -21.35 9.70 -10.68
N GLY A 114 -20.62 10.48 -9.89
CA GLY A 114 -21.11 11.06 -8.64
C GLY A 114 -21.23 10.09 -7.46
N GLY A 115 -20.94 8.80 -7.64
CA GLY A 115 -20.83 7.84 -6.54
C GLY A 115 -19.48 7.96 -5.82
N GLU A 116 -19.50 7.78 -4.50
CA GLU A 116 -18.28 7.84 -3.66
C GLU A 116 -17.73 6.44 -3.33
N TYR A 117 -18.53 5.39 -3.59
CA TYR A 117 -18.25 4.03 -3.17
C TYR A 117 -18.39 3.00 -4.31
N PRO A 118 -17.72 1.84 -4.18
CA PRO A 118 -17.80 0.78 -5.19
C PRO A 118 -19.17 0.10 -5.22
N ILE A 119 -19.48 -0.47 -6.38
CA ILE A 119 -20.55 -1.43 -6.61
C ILE A 119 -19.90 -2.76 -6.99
N TYR A 120 -20.12 -3.79 -6.18
CA TYR A 120 -19.69 -5.15 -6.46
C TYR A 120 -20.72 -5.84 -7.34
N ALA A 121 -20.27 -6.41 -8.46
CA ALA A 121 -21.15 -7.00 -9.45
C ALA A 121 -20.55 -8.28 -10.04
N ARG A 122 -21.42 -9.09 -10.67
CA ARG A 122 -20.99 -10.26 -11.45
C ARG A 122 -21.85 -10.50 -12.68
N LYS A 123 -21.34 -11.31 -13.61
CA LYS A 123 -22.05 -11.81 -14.79
C LYS A 123 -21.90 -13.32 -14.90
N LYS A 124 -22.97 -14.03 -15.23
CA LYS A 124 -22.96 -15.51 -15.32
C LYS A 124 -22.62 -15.99 -16.73
N GLY A 125 -21.64 -16.88 -16.85
CA GLY A 125 -21.27 -17.62 -18.07
C GLY A 125 -20.53 -16.81 -19.13
N SER A 126 -20.79 -15.51 -19.27
CA SER A 126 -20.14 -14.64 -20.26
C SER A 126 -20.06 -13.18 -19.78
N LEU A 127 -19.04 -12.45 -20.23
CA LEU A 127 -18.91 -10.99 -20.03
C LEU A 127 -20.03 -10.16 -20.68
N THR A 128 -20.78 -10.76 -21.61
CA THR A 128 -21.95 -10.16 -22.27
C THR A 128 -23.28 -10.53 -21.62
N ALA A 129 -23.27 -11.38 -20.59
CA ALA A 129 -24.49 -11.73 -19.85
C ALA A 129 -24.98 -10.52 -19.02
N PRO A 130 -26.27 -10.49 -18.64
CA PRO A 130 -26.80 -9.46 -17.76
C PRO A 130 -26.01 -9.37 -16.44
N GLU A 131 -25.80 -8.15 -15.98
CA GLU A 131 -25.19 -7.86 -14.68
C GLU A 131 -26.12 -8.29 -13.54
N GLN A 132 -25.52 -8.86 -12.51
CA GLN A 132 -26.09 -9.00 -11.18
C GLN A 132 -25.29 -8.12 -10.20
N VAL A 133 -25.92 -7.08 -9.66
CA VAL A 133 -25.35 -6.31 -8.55
C VAL A 133 -25.42 -7.14 -7.27
N LEU A 134 -24.28 -7.27 -6.59
CA LEU A 134 -24.13 -8.04 -5.35
C LEU A 134 -24.19 -7.12 -4.12
N LEU A 135 -23.54 -5.96 -4.20
CA LEU A 135 -23.51 -4.98 -3.13
C LEU A 135 -23.29 -3.58 -3.71
N ASP A 136 -24.19 -2.66 -3.41
CA ASP A 136 -24.04 -1.24 -3.73
C ASP A 136 -23.69 -0.48 -2.44
N VAL A 137 -22.43 -0.09 -2.32
CA VAL A 137 -21.93 0.53 -1.08
C VAL A 137 -22.43 1.97 -0.94
N ASN A 138 -22.79 2.66 -2.03
CA ASN A 138 -23.38 4.00 -1.96
C ASN A 138 -24.75 3.95 -1.26
N LYS A 139 -25.58 2.95 -1.62
CA LYS A 139 -26.88 2.74 -0.95
C LYS A 139 -26.72 2.34 0.52
N LEU A 140 -25.67 1.57 0.83
CA LEU A 140 -25.41 1.11 2.19
C LEU A 140 -24.89 2.23 3.09
N ALA A 141 -24.01 3.09 2.56
CA ALA A 141 -23.43 4.21 3.27
C ALA A 141 -24.47 5.28 3.64
N GLY A 142 -25.42 5.57 2.73
CA GLY A 142 -26.41 6.64 2.96
C GLY A 142 -25.74 7.98 3.23
N ASP A 143 -26.13 8.65 4.31
CA ASP A 143 -25.59 9.95 4.75
C ASP A 143 -24.50 9.82 5.84
N ALA A 144 -23.85 8.66 5.96
CA ALA A 144 -22.84 8.45 7.01
C ALA A 144 -21.60 9.34 6.79
N GLU A 145 -21.12 10.00 7.86
CA GLU A 145 -19.90 10.83 7.80
C GLU A 145 -18.64 10.02 7.49
N PHE A 146 -18.62 8.75 7.90
CA PHE A 146 -17.61 7.78 7.52
C PHE A 146 -18.27 6.44 7.24
N PHE A 147 -17.86 5.81 6.15
CA PHE A 147 -18.29 4.46 5.80
C PHE A 147 -17.18 3.73 5.06
N SER A 148 -16.89 2.49 5.47
CA SER A 148 -15.89 1.65 4.82
C SER A 148 -16.38 0.21 4.74
N VAL A 149 -16.49 -0.31 3.52
CA VAL A 149 -16.66 -1.74 3.27
C VAL A 149 -15.32 -2.36 2.92
N ARG A 150 -14.96 -3.46 3.60
CA ARG A 150 -13.74 -4.23 3.34
C ARG A 150 -14.02 -5.73 3.31
N GLY A 151 -13.12 -6.46 2.68
CA GLY A 151 -13.18 -7.92 2.61
C GLY A 151 -14.45 -8.44 1.92
N PHE A 152 -14.85 -7.93 0.76
CA PHE A 152 -15.99 -8.55 0.06
C PHE A 152 -15.58 -9.91 -0.51
N SER A 153 -16.27 -11.00 -0.13
CA SER A 153 -15.98 -12.34 -0.62
C SER A 153 -17.24 -13.18 -0.80
N VAL A 154 -17.24 -14.07 -1.79
CA VAL A 154 -18.39 -14.91 -2.15
C VAL A 154 -18.07 -16.37 -1.87
N SER A 155 -19.07 -17.11 -1.36
CA SER A 155 -18.96 -18.55 -1.12
C SER A 155 -18.57 -19.31 -2.39
N PRO A 156 -17.90 -20.47 -2.28
CA PRO A 156 -17.41 -21.21 -3.45
C PRO A 156 -18.48 -21.60 -4.48
N ASP A 157 -19.71 -21.86 -4.04
CA ASP A 157 -20.86 -22.13 -4.92
C ASP A 157 -21.50 -20.87 -5.52
N GLY A 158 -21.07 -19.68 -5.11
CA GLY A 158 -21.63 -18.42 -5.58
C GLY A 158 -22.99 -18.05 -4.99
N SER A 159 -23.43 -18.70 -3.90
CA SER A 159 -24.76 -18.48 -3.32
C SER A 159 -24.81 -17.39 -2.26
N THR A 160 -23.72 -17.14 -1.54
CA THR A 160 -23.69 -16.21 -0.40
C THR A 160 -22.50 -15.25 -0.50
N ALA A 161 -22.71 -13.97 -0.23
CA ALA A 161 -21.62 -13.01 -0.07
C ALA A 161 -21.44 -12.64 1.40
N ALA A 162 -20.20 -12.36 1.82
CA ALA A 162 -19.83 -11.78 3.09
C ALA A 162 -19.05 -10.48 2.86
N TYR A 163 -19.21 -9.50 3.77
CA TYR A 163 -18.47 -8.24 3.74
C TYR A 163 -18.39 -7.61 5.14
N GLY A 164 -17.30 -6.91 5.42
CA GLY A 164 -17.10 -6.19 6.68
C GLY A 164 -17.39 -4.69 6.56
N VAL A 165 -18.04 -4.11 7.56
CA VAL A 165 -18.39 -2.67 7.62
C VAL A 165 -17.76 -1.99 8.84
N ASP A 166 -17.10 -0.84 8.60
CA ASP A 166 -16.65 0.10 9.64
C ASP A 166 -17.31 1.48 9.39
N THR A 167 -17.90 2.06 10.43
CA THR A 167 -18.62 3.35 10.38
C THR A 167 -17.92 4.46 11.15
N VAL A 168 -16.79 4.19 11.78
CA VAL A 168 -16.07 5.16 12.64
C VAL A 168 -14.56 5.22 12.36
N GLY A 169 -14.05 4.43 11.42
CA GLY A 169 -12.65 4.46 10.98
C GLY A 169 -11.66 3.84 11.97
N ARG A 170 -12.16 3.05 12.93
CA ARG A 170 -11.32 2.37 13.94
C ARG A 170 -10.79 1.03 13.46
N ARG A 171 -11.16 0.59 12.26
CA ARG A 171 -10.78 -0.69 11.65
C ARG A 171 -11.26 -1.91 12.46
N PHE A 172 -12.34 -1.74 13.20
CA PHE A 172 -13.16 -2.84 13.68
C PHE A 172 -14.34 -2.97 12.74
N TYR A 173 -14.55 -4.19 12.23
CA TYR A 173 -15.57 -4.46 11.25
C TYR A 173 -16.67 -5.33 11.84
N ASP A 174 -17.90 -5.02 11.46
CA ASP A 174 -19.02 -5.93 11.58
C ASP A 174 -19.16 -6.70 10.26
N LEU A 175 -19.11 -8.03 10.31
CA LEU A 175 -19.35 -8.89 9.14
C LEU A 175 -20.85 -9.12 8.94
N TYR A 176 -21.29 -8.94 7.70
CA TYR A 176 -22.66 -9.15 7.23
C TYR A 176 -22.67 -10.14 6.07
N PHE A 177 -23.82 -10.80 5.87
CA PHE A 177 -24.00 -11.81 4.83
C PHE A 177 -25.23 -11.54 3.98
N ILE A 178 -25.15 -11.84 2.67
CA ILE A 178 -26.25 -11.69 1.70
C ILE A 178 -26.44 -13.00 0.96
N ASP A 179 -27.68 -13.49 0.92
CA ASP A 179 -28.10 -14.53 -0.02
C ASP A 179 -28.21 -13.93 -1.43
N LEU A 180 -27.36 -14.40 -2.34
CA LEU A 180 -27.22 -13.85 -3.68
C LEU A 180 -28.32 -14.32 -4.64
N GLU A 181 -29.14 -15.30 -4.28
CA GLU A 181 -30.31 -15.69 -5.09
C GLU A 181 -31.47 -14.71 -4.88
N SER A 182 -31.80 -14.43 -3.62
CA SER A 182 -32.90 -13.53 -3.24
C SER A 182 -32.51 -12.07 -3.09
N GLY A 183 -31.21 -11.78 -2.95
CA GLY A 183 -30.67 -10.45 -2.67
C GLY A 183 -30.94 -9.96 -1.24
N ARG A 184 -31.29 -10.87 -0.31
CA ARG A 184 -31.65 -10.53 1.07
C ARG A 184 -30.48 -10.73 2.01
N SER A 185 -30.33 -9.84 2.99
CA SER A 185 -29.42 -10.04 4.11
C SER A 185 -29.83 -11.27 4.94
N LEU A 186 -28.84 -12.05 5.34
CA LEU A 186 -29.03 -13.13 6.31
C LEU A 186 -29.11 -12.55 7.72
N SER A 187 -29.58 -13.38 8.67
CA SER A 187 -29.66 -12.99 10.09
C SER A 187 -28.31 -12.94 10.79
N ASP A 188 -27.34 -13.69 10.28
CA ASP A 188 -26.00 -13.80 10.84
C ASP A 188 -25.27 -12.45 10.76
N LYS A 189 -24.62 -12.10 11.86
CA LYS A 189 -23.77 -10.91 12.00
C LYS A 189 -22.66 -11.22 12.99
N ILE A 190 -21.43 -10.87 12.64
CA ILE A 190 -20.25 -11.08 13.50
C ILE A 190 -19.62 -9.72 13.78
N GLY A 191 -19.63 -9.29 15.04
CA GLY A 191 -19.04 -8.00 15.44
C GLY A 191 -17.58 -8.09 15.86
N ASP A 192 -16.94 -6.92 15.94
CA ASP A 192 -15.58 -6.72 16.45
C ASP A 192 -14.51 -7.60 15.76
N THR A 193 -14.60 -7.70 14.44
CA THR A 193 -13.65 -8.45 13.62
C THR A 193 -12.63 -7.54 12.94
N THR A 194 -11.63 -8.15 12.30
CA THR A 194 -10.87 -7.52 11.23
C THR A 194 -11.67 -7.62 9.91
N SER A 195 -11.11 -7.14 8.81
CA SER A 195 -11.65 -7.40 7.46
C SER A 195 -11.14 -8.70 6.83
N ASN A 196 -10.41 -9.55 7.56
CA ASN A 196 -9.77 -10.75 7.04
C ASN A 196 -10.55 -12.00 7.41
N PHE A 197 -11.14 -12.61 6.39
CA PHE A 197 -11.94 -13.82 6.50
C PHE A 197 -11.94 -14.61 5.20
N GLU A 198 -12.23 -15.91 5.29
CA GLU A 198 -12.19 -16.83 4.18
C GLU A 198 -13.32 -17.87 4.27
N TRP A 199 -13.95 -18.17 3.13
CA TRP A 199 -14.98 -19.20 3.02
C TRP A 199 -14.40 -20.60 2.96
N ALA A 200 -14.98 -21.53 3.71
CA ALA A 200 -14.78 -22.95 3.51
C ALA A 200 -15.50 -23.48 2.28
N ASN A 201 -15.10 -24.67 1.83
CA ASN A 201 -15.67 -25.31 0.65
C ASN A 201 -17.05 -25.95 0.89
N ASP A 202 -17.55 -25.91 2.14
CA ASP A 202 -18.90 -26.35 2.49
C ASP A 202 -19.98 -25.28 2.23
N ASN A 203 -19.57 -24.07 1.80
CA ASN A 203 -20.42 -22.90 1.53
C ASN A 203 -21.20 -22.38 2.76
N GLN A 204 -20.85 -22.83 3.97
CA GLN A 204 -21.59 -22.53 5.19
C GLN A 204 -20.69 -22.07 6.32
N THR A 205 -19.39 -22.39 6.27
CA THR A 205 -18.43 -22.04 7.29
C THR A 205 -17.50 -20.93 6.79
N ILE A 206 -17.29 -19.94 7.63
CA ILE A 206 -16.35 -18.83 7.41
C ILE A 206 -15.32 -18.82 8.54
N LEU A 207 -14.04 -18.72 8.19
CA LEU A 207 -12.99 -18.43 9.16
C LEU A 207 -12.73 -16.92 9.11
N TYR A 208 -12.52 -16.29 10.26
CA TYR A 208 -12.29 -14.85 10.33
C TYR A 208 -11.35 -14.49 11.48
N SER A 209 -10.61 -13.39 11.36
CA SER A 209 -9.72 -12.92 12.41
C SER A 209 -10.31 -11.80 13.27
N ARG A 210 -9.86 -11.73 14.53
CA ARG A 210 -10.11 -10.63 15.46
C ARG A 210 -8.80 -9.98 15.89
N GLN A 211 -8.87 -8.68 16.07
CA GLN A 211 -7.77 -7.88 16.61
C GLN A 211 -7.92 -7.63 18.10
N HIS A 212 -6.82 -7.39 18.79
CA HIS A 212 -6.80 -7.04 20.20
C HIS A 212 -7.47 -5.66 20.40
N PRO A 213 -8.36 -5.49 21.40
CA PRO A 213 -9.12 -4.24 21.57
C PRO A 213 -8.23 -3.01 21.78
N ASP A 214 -7.11 -3.17 22.50
CA ASP A 214 -6.20 -2.06 22.84
C ASP A 214 -5.06 -1.85 21.82
N THR A 215 -4.35 -2.92 21.43
CA THR A 215 -3.17 -2.82 20.56
C THR A 215 -3.50 -2.89 19.07
N LEU A 216 -4.73 -3.30 18.71
CA LEU A 216 -5.18 -3.55 17.33
C LEU A 216 -4.40 -4.65 16.58
N ARG A 217 -3.55 -5.42 17.29
CA ARG A 217 -2.80 -6.57 16.76
C ARG A 217 -3.76 -7.70 16.39
N TRP A 218 -3.57 -8.31 15.23
CA TRP A 218 -4.40 -9.44 14.80
C TRP A 218 -3.91 -10.68 15.52
N TYR A 219 -4.75 -11.36 16.31
CA TYR A 219 -4.24 -12.38 17.23
C TYR A 219 -5.13 -13.61 17.42
N ARG A 220 -6.38 -13.59 16.96
CA ARG A 220 -7.29 -14.74 17.04
C ARG A 220 -7.93 -15.02 15.69
N VAL A 221 -8.05 -16.28 15.35
CA VAL A 221 -8.88 -16.76 14.24
C VAL A 221 -10.01 -17.61 14.81
N PHE A 222 -11.24 -17.31 14.39
CA PHE A 222 -12.46 -18.03 14.75
C PHE A 222 -13.05 -18.68 13.50
N ARG A 223 -13.95 -19.64 13.70
CA ARG A 223 -14.83 -20.16 12.67
C ARG A 223 -16.29 -19.96 13.06
N HIS A 224 -17.09 -19.46 12.12
CA HIS A 224 -18.52 -19.28 12.24
C HIS A 224 -19.23 -20.13 11.19
N ARG A 225 -20.33 -20.78 11.57
CA ARG A 225 -21.18 -21.54 10.66
C ARG A 225 -22.52 -20.82 10.54
N LEU A 226 -22.93 -20.47 9.32
CA LEU A 226 -24.18 -19.76 9.07
C LEU A 226 -25.38 -20.47 9.69
N GLY A 227 -26.21 -19.73 10.43
CA GLY A 227 -27.36 -20.23 11.17
C GLY A 227 -27.01 -21.17 12.34
N GLY A 228 -25.71 -21.33 12.64
CA GLY A 228 -25.19 -22.15 13.72
C GLY A 228 -25.12 -21.42 15.07
N PRO A 229 -24.70 -22.13 16.13
CA PRO A 229 -24.47 -21.54 17.46
C PRO A 229 -23.18 -20.69 17.49
N ASP A 230 -22.77 -20.26 18.68
CA ASP A 230 -21.58 -19.43 18.94
C ASP A 230 -20.31 -19.89 18.19
N ASP A 231 -19.51 -18.89 17.79
CA ASP A 231 -18.27 -19.07 17.04
C ASP A 231 -17.20 -19.82 17.85
N ALA A 232 -16.49 -20.75 17.20
CA ALA A 232 -15.43 -21.52 17.83
C ALA A 232 -14.05 -20.91 17.53
N LEU A 233 -13.21 -20.80 18.56
CA LEU A 233 -11.81 -20.41 18.39
C LEU A 233 -11.06 -21.50 17.60
N VAL A 234 -10.34 -21.09 16.56
CA VAL A 234 -9.48 -21.96 15.73
C VAL A 234 -8.04 -21.89 16.23
N TYR A 235 -7.52 -20.69 16.45
CA TYR A 235 -6.17 -20.47 16.95
C TYR A 235 -6.03 -19.08 17.57
N GLU A 236 -5.13 -18.96 18.55
CA GLU A 236 -4.76 -17.71 19.19
C GLU A 236 -3.25 -17.57 19.27
N GLU A 237 -2.72 -16.48 18.72
CA GLU A 237 -1.30 -16.13 18.79
C GLU A 237 -0.96 -15.49 20.13
N GLN A 238 -0.27 -16.28 20.96
CA GLN A 238 0.11 -15.93 22.33
C GLN A 238 1.30 -14.96 22.41
N ASP A 239 2.17 -14.96 21.40
CA ASP A 239 3.31 -14.06 21.35
C ASP A 239 2.87 -12.68 20.83
N GLU A 240 2.95 -11.66 21.69
CA GLU A 240 2.52 -10.30 21.37
C GLU A 240 3.39 -9.61 20.31
N GLU A 241 4.57 -10.15 19.98
CA GLU A 241 5.41 -9.66 18.89
C GLU A 241 4.92 -10.09 17.50
N ASN A 242 3.96 -11.03 17.43
CA ASN A 242 3.51 -11.62 16.18
C ASN A 242 2.08 -11.20 15.83
N ASP A 243 1.84 -10.84 14.57
CA ASP A 243 0.49 -10.74 14.02
C ASP A 243 0.06 -12.11 13.44
N LEU A 244 -1.24 -12.38 13.47
CA LEU A 244 -1.86 -13.58 12.94
C LEU A 244 -2.73 -13.26 11.72
N PHE A 245 -2.32 -13.77 10.56
CA PHE A 245 -3.01 -13.60 9.29
C PHE A 245 -3.68 -14.89 8.84
N LEU A 246 -4.89 -14.79 8.29
CA LEU A 246 -5.60 -15.88 7.64
C LEU A 246 -5.56 -15.68 6.12
N SER A 247 -5.29 -16.74 5.36
CA SER A 247 -5.45 -16.74 3.90
C SER A 247 -5.95 -18.09 3.40
N LYS A 248 -6.41 -18.13 2.16
CA LYS A 248 -6.77 -19.35 1.45
C LYS A 248 -5.93 -19.49 0.17
N SER A 249 -5.52 -20.71 -0.16
CA SER A 249 -4.72 -20.95 -1.36
C SER A 249 -5.50 -20.71 -2.65
N THR A 250 -4.81 -20.37 -3.74
CA THR A 250 -5.38 -20.25 -5.10
C THR A 250 -6.05 -21.55 -5.56
N SER A 251 -5.53 -22.71 -5.15
CA SER A 251 -6.16 -24.00 -5.41
C SER A 251 -7.45 -24.24 -4.61
N SER A 252 -7.75 -23.36 -3.65
CA SER A 252 -8.85 -23.44 -2.69
C SER A 252 -8.81 -24.68 -1.77
N ALA A 253 -7.67 -25.38 -1.70
CA ALA A 253 -7.55 -26.61 -0.93
C ALA A 253 -7.28 -26.38 0.56
N TYR A 254 -6.54 -25.31 0.90
CA TYR A 254 -6.09 -25.07 2.27
C TYR A 254 -6.33 -23.63 2.71
N PHE A 255 -6.62 -23.48 4.01
CA PHE A 255 -6.40 -22.25 4.74
C PHE A 255 -4.98 -22.25 5.32
N TYR A 256 -4.35 -21.09 5.36
CA TYR A 256 -3.10 -20.84 6.07
C TYR A 256 -3.35 -19.83 7.19
N LEU A 257 -2.88 -20.17 8.39
CA LEU A 257 -2.81 -19.28 9.54
C LEU A 257 -1.34 -18.96 9.76
N THR A 258 -0.95 -17.73 9.44
CA THR A 258 0.43 -17.27 9.44
C THR A 258 0.65 -16.37 10.64
N SER A 259 1.37 -16.86 11.64
CA SER A 259 1.94 -16.03 12.70
C SER A 259 3.24 -15.44 12.22
N ALA A 260 3.36 -14.11 12.20
CA ALA A 260 4.54 -13.44 11.69
C ALA A 260 4.95 -12.26 12.55
N GLN A 261 6.27 -12.12 12.74
CA GLN A 261 6.93 -10.90 13.18
C GLN A 261 7.95 -10.44 12.12
N THR A 262 8.72 -9.38 12.39
CA THR A 262 9.57 -8.73 11.36
C THR A 262 10.60 -9.66 10.68
N VAL A 263 11.03 -10.74 11.33
CA VAL A 263 12.09 -11.64 10.84
C VAL A 263 11.83 -13.12 11.18
N SER A 264 10.58 -13.49 11.48
CA SER A 264 10.25 -14.88 11.82
C SER A 264 8.79 -15.18 11.49
N THR A 265 8.55 -16.38 10.96
CA THR A 265 7.22 -16.86 10.60
C THR A 265 6.95 -18.25 11.20
N GLU A 266 5.69 -18.53 11.56
CA GLU A 266 5.15 -19.87 11.70
C GLU A 266 3.85 -19.96 10.90
N VAL A 267 3.76 -20.97 10.04
CA VAL A 267 2.56 -21.27 9.25
C VAL A 267 1.91 -22.53 9.81
N ARG A 268 0.60 -22.43 10.05
CA ARG A 268 -0.30 -23.56 10.26
C ARG A 268 -1.23 -23.66 9.06
N TYR A 269 -1.66 -24.87 8.72
CA TYR A 269 -2.58 -25.09 7.61
C TYR A 269 -3.74 -26.00 8.00
N LEU A 270 -4.87 -25.82 7.33
CA LEU A 270 -6.11 -26.56 7.55
C LEU A 270 -6.77 -26.83 6.19
N SER A 271 -7.31 -28.02 5.98
CA SER A 271 -8.10 -28.31 4.76
C SER A 271 -9.36 -27.45 4.70
N ALA A 272 -9.56 -26.74 3.59
CA ALA A 272 -10.78 -25.95 3.37
C ALA A 272 -12.02 -26.84 3.12
N ASN A 273 -11.84 -28.13 2.87
CA ASN A 273 -12.92 -29.12 2.77
C ASN A 273 -13.32 -29.73 4.11
N SER A 274 -12.49 -29.58 5.15
CA SER A 274 -12.75 -30.05 6.51
C SER A 274 -12.64 -28.88 7.50
N PRO A 275 -13.49 -27.85 7.37
CA PRO A 275 -13.33 -26.59 8.10
C PRO A 275 -13.66 -26.71 9.60
N THR A 276 -13.88 -27.92 10.12
CA THR A 276 -14.04 -28.23 11.55
C THR A 276 -12.80 -28.86 12.18
N ASP A 277 -11.81 -29.27 11.36
CA ASP A 277 -10.59 -29.87 11.88
C ASP A 277 -9.68 -28.81 12.54
N GLU A 278 -8.69 -29.27 13.28
CA GLU A 278 -7.68 -28.41 13.91
C GLU A 278 -6.54 -28.08 12.94
N PRO A 279 -6.00 -26.84 12.93
CA PRO A 279 -4.85 -26.50 12.11
C PRO A 279 -3.60 -27.30 12.49
N VAL A 280 -2.87 -27.77 11.47
CA VAL A 280 -1.60 -28.49 11.62
C VAL A 280 -0.45 -27.52 11.43
N VAL A 281 0.58 -27.60 12.27
CA VAL A 281 1.82 -26.81 12.10
C VAL A 281 2.57 -27.31 10.87
N PHE A 282 2.82 -26.43 9.89
CA PHE A 282 3.66 -26.75 8.73
C PHE A 282 5.12 -26.92 9.15
N LEU A 283 5.65 -25.90 9.83
CA LEU A 283 6.97 -25.87 10.44
C LEU A 283 6.88 -24.93 11.66
N ARG A 284 7.59 -25.23 12.76
CA ARG A 284 7.61 -24.32 13.92
C ARG A 284 8.49 -23.11 13.65
N ARG A 285 8.13 -21.95 14.21
CA ARG A 285 8.98 -20.74 14.10
C ARG A 285 10.39 -20.99 14.62
N ALA A 286 11.35 -20.33 13.97
CA ALA A 286 12.73 -20.22 14.43
C ALA A 286 13.19 -18.76 14.30
N GLU A 287 14.13 -18.36 15.15
CA GLU A 287 14.70 -17.01 15.13
C GLU A 287 15.35 -16.72 13.77
N GLY A 288 15.00 -15.58 13.17
CA GLY A 288 15.55 -15.15 11.88
C GLY A 288 15.08 -15.96 10.67
N HIS A 289 14.17 -16.93 10.83
CA HIS A 289 13.65 -17.76 9.75
C HIS A 289 12.29 -17.27 9.27
N GLU A 290 12.30 -16.66 8.09
CA GLU A 290 11.10 -16.22 7.37
C GLU A 290 10.76 -17.26 6.30
N TYR A 291 9.50 -17.65 6.22
CA TYR A 291 9.01 -18.47 5.11
C TYR A 291 7.51 -18.27 4.86
N HIS A 292 7.11 -18.53 3.61
CA HIS A 292 5.73 -18.51 3.14
C HIS A 292 5.40 -19.84 2.46
N VAL A 293 4.15 -20.29 2.59
CA VAL A 293 3.70 -21.60 2.06
C VAL A 293 2.47 -21.42 1.20
N THR A 294 2.45 -22.11 0.07
CA THR A 294 1.28 -22.31 -0.77
C THR A 294 1.28 -23.73 -1.34
N ASP A 295 0.18 -24.18 -1.96
CA ASP A 295 0.07 -25.54 -2.51
C ASP A 295 -0.14 -25.54 -4.02
N GLY A 296 0.28 -26.62 -4.67
CA GLY A 296 -0.01 -26.92 -6.07
C GLY A 296 -0.91 -28.15 -6.26
N LEU A 297 -1.74 -28.48 -5.27
CA LEU A 297 -2.54 -29.72 -5.12
C LEU A 297 -1.79 -31.05 -5.06
N ASP A 298 -0.54 -31.13 -5.52
CA ASP A 298 0.31 -32.34 -5.47
C ASP A 298 1.48 -32.22 -4.48
N ARG A 299 1.87 -31.00 -4.14
CA ARG A 299 2.98 -30.64 -3.25
C ARG A 299 2.77 -29.25 -2.66
N PHE A 300 3.49 -28.94 -1.60
CA PHE A 300 3.64 -27.58 -1.09
C PHE A 300 4.84 -26.90 -1.72
N TYR A 301 4.73 -25.58 -1.90
CA TYR A 301 5.81 -24.68 -2.29
C TYR A 301 6.14 -23.76 -1.13
N VAL A 302 7.44 -23.56 -0.88
CA VAL A 302 7.94 -22.81 0.28
C VAL A 302 8.94 -21.76 -0.19
N ILE A 303 8.57 -20.48 -0.07
CA ILE A 303 9.52 -19.37 -0.19
C ILE A 303 10.21 -19.23 1.16
N THR A 304 11.53 -19.35 1.25
CA THR A 304 12.25 -19.41 2.53
C THR A 304 13.57 -18.65 2.50
N ASN A 305 13.92 -17.98 3.60
CA ASN A 305 15.22 -17.32 3.76
C ASN A 305 16.32 -18.25 4.33
N ASP A 306 16.03 -19.56 4.48
CA ASP A 306 16.96 -20.53 5.05
C ASP A 306 18.23 -20.70 4.21
N GLY A 307 19.33 -20.13 4.72
CA GLY A 307 20.60 -20.02 4.00
C GLY A 307 20.53 -19.14 2.73
N ALA A 308 19.50 -18.30 2.60
CA ALA A 308 19.18 -17.55 1.39
C ALA A 308 18.55 -16.20 1.73
N LYS A 309 19.35 -15.15 1.96
CA LYS A 309 18.80 -13.85 2.42
C LYS A 309 17.77 -13.26 1.47
N ASN A 310 17.97 -13.42 0.16
CA ASN A 310 17.04 -13.00 -0.88
C ASN A 310 15.99 -14.05 -1.22
N PHE A 311 15.77 -14.99 -0.30
CA PHE A 311 14.89 -16.13 -0.40
C PHE A 311 15.24 -17.08 -1.56
N LYS A 312 14.65 -18.26 -1.50
CA LYS A 312 14.67 -19.27 -2.54
C LYS A 312 13.33 -19.99 -2.53
N LEU A 313 12.95 -20.61 -3.64
CA LEU A 313 11.74 -21.42 -3.74
C LEU A 313 12.10 -22.90 -3.55
N MET A 314 11.45 -23.52 -2.59
CA MET A 314 11.52 -24.96 -2.33
C MET A 314 10.17 -25.62 -2.62
N GLU A 315 10.17 -26.93 -2.79
CA GLU A 315 8.97 -27.76 -2.81
C GLU A 315 9.09 -28.92 -1.81
N THR A 316 7.96 -29.41 -1.32
CA THR A 316 7.92 -30.55 -0.39
C THR A 316 6.62 -31.35 -0.51
N PRO A 317 6.61 -32.68 -0.27
CA PRO A 317 5.39 -33.49 -0.33
C PRO A 317 4.28 -33.00 0.61
N LEU A 318 3.02 -33.31 0.27
CA LEU A 318 1.87 -32.93 1.12
C LEU A 318 1.81 -33.70 2.46
N ASP A 319 2.45 -34.86 2.53
CA ASP A 319 2.47 -35.76 3.68
C ASP A 319 3.74 -35.69 4.54
N ASP A 320 4.73 -34.88 4.12
CA ASP A 320 5.98 -34.65 4.85
C ASP A 320 6.43 -33.19 4.70
N THR A 321 6.11 -32.34 5.69
CA THR A 321 6.51 -30.92 5.70
C THR A 321 7.86 -30.69 6.38
N SER A 322 8.60 -31.75 6.74
CA SER A 322 9.91 -31.62 7.37
C SER A 322 10.90 -30.89 6.47
N ARG A 323 11.80 -30.12 7.07
CA ARG A 323 12.77 -29.32 6.32
C ARG A 323 13.71 -30.20 5.49
N GLU A 324 13.96 -31.42 5.94
CA GLU A 324 14.77 -32.43 5.25
C GLU A 324 14.12 -32.93 3.94
N ALA A 325 12.79 -32.84 3.83
CA ALA A 325 12.05 -33.22 2.63
C ALA A 325 12.02 -32.13 1.56
N TRP A 326 12.52 -30.92 1.87
CA TRP A 326 12.48 -29.78 0.96
C TRP A 326 13.48 -29.95 -0.19
N LYS A 327 13.02 -29.70 -1.41
CA LYS A 327 13.83 -29.73 -2.63
C LYS A 327 13.79 -28.37 -3.31
N GLU A 328 14.94 -27.93 -3.82
CA GLU A 328 15.04 -26.63 -4.46
C GLU A 328 14.35 -26.60 -5.83
N VAL A 329 13.59 -25.53 -6.09
CA VAL A 329 12.93 -25.23 -7.37
C VAL A 329 13.58 -24.02 -8.02
N ILE A 330 13.70 -22.90 -7.29
CA ILE A 330 14.44 -21.70 -7.68
C ILE A 330 15.48 -21.44 -6.60
N GLY A 331 16.76 -21.52 -6.95
CA GLY A 331 17.86 -21.30 -6.02
C GLY A 331 18.06 -19.82 -5.66
N HIS A 332 18.79 -19.60 -4.57
CA HIS A 332 19.14 -18.27 -4.07
C HIS A 332 20.02 -17.48 -5.06
N ARG A 333 19.78 -16.16 -5.15
CA ARG A 333 20.59 -15.21 -5.91
C ARG A 333 20.89 -13.96 -5.08
N ASP A 334 22.16 -13.56 -5.01
CA ASP A 334 22.60 -12.41 -4.21
C ASP A 334 22.03 -11.06 -4.69
N ASN A 335 21.62 -10.98 -5.95
CA ASN A 335 21.15 -9.75 -6.59
C ASN A 335 19.64 -9.74 -6.89
N ALA A 336 18.90 -10.79 -6.51
CA ALA A 336 17.49 -10.95 -6.88
C ALA A 336 16.67 -11.49 -5.71
N LEU A 337 15.82 -10.64 -5.15
CA LEU A 337 14.89 -10.98 -4.06
C LEU A 337 13.67 -11.70 -4.62
N LEU A 338 13.45 -12.95 -4.23
CA LEU A 338 12.18 -13.65 -4.49
C LEU A 338 11.13 -13.16 -3.49
N GLU A 339 10.09 -12.50 -3.99
CA GLU A 339 9.05 -11.88 -3.16
C GLU A 339 7.81 -12.77 -3.04
N ASP A 340 7.38 -13.40 -4.14
CA ASP A 340 6.15 -14.18 -4.17
C ASP A 340 6.14 -15.25 -5.28
N VAL A 341 5.19 -16.18 -5.23
CA VAL A 341 4.94 -17.18 -6.27
C VAL A 341 3.45 -17.46 -6.46
N GLU A 342 2.96 -17.26 -7.67
CA GLU A 342 1.66 -17.75 -8.12
C GLU A 342 1.78 -19.19 -8.59
N VAL A 343 0.83 -20.04 -8.20
CA VAL A 343 0.84 -21.47 -8.53
C VAL A 343 -0.36 -21.83 -9.39
N PHE A 344 -0.07 -22.26 -10.61
CA PHE A 344 -1.04 -22.82 -11.55
C PHE A 344 -0.79 -24.32 -11.72
N LYS A 345 -1.75 -25.04 -12.31
CA LYS A 345 -1.64 -26.49 -12.54
C LYS A 345 -0.37 -26.94 -13.26
N ASP A 346 0.06 -26.21 -14.28
CA ASP A 346 1.22 -26.57 -15.10
C ASP A 346 2.41 -25.60 -14.94
N TYR A 347 2.23 -24.47 -14.24
CA TYR A 347 3.20 -23.37 -14.17
C TYR A 347 3.31 -22.78 -12.77
N LEU A 348 4.47 -22.18 -12.48
CA LEU A 348 4.69 -21.24 -11.38
C LEU A 348 5.06 -19.89 -11.99
N VAL A 349 4.62 -18.79 -11.38
CA VAL A 349 5.07 -17.45 -11.74
C VAL A 349 5.65 -16.77 -10.51
N ALA A 350 6.97 -16.63 -10.48
CA ALA A 350 7.71 -16.01 -9.39
C ALA A 350 7.84 -14.49 -9.61
N SER A 351 7.48 -13.70 -8.60
CA SER A 351 7.70 -12.26 -8.55
C SER A 351 9.04 -11.99 -7.85
N ILE A 352 9.93 -11.26 -8.53
CA ILE A 352 11.30 -11.03 -8.07
C ILE A 352 11.63 -9.55 -8.16
N THR A 353 12.33 -9.00 -7.18
CA THR A 353 12.95 -7.67 -7.30
C THR A 353 14.45 -7.80 -7.55
N GLU A 354 14.92 -7.28 -8.68
CA GLU A 354 16.33 -7.29 -9.12
C GLU A 354 16.72 -5.88 -9.61
N ASP A 355 17.86 -5.38 -9.14
CA ASP A 355 18.37 -4.03 -9.47
C ASP A 355 17.34 -2.88 -9.30
N GLY A 356 16.45 -3.03 -8.30
CA GLY A 356 15.38 -2.09 -7.97
C GLY A 356 14.23 -2.03 -8.95
N LEU A 357 13.99 -3.13 -9.68
CA LEU A 357 12.85 -3.33 -10.57
C LEU A 357 12.23 -4.70 -10.31
N THR A 358 10.90 -4.77 -10.36
CA THR A 358 10.16 -6.04 -10.32
C THR A 358 10.33 -6.79 -11.64
N GLN A 359 10.49 -8.10 -11.57
CA GLN A 359 10.62 -9.06 -12.65
C GLN A 359 9.65 -10.21 -12.40
N MET A 360 9.25 -10.91 -13.47
CA MET A 360 8.41 -12.11 -13.38
C MET A 360 9.07 -13.27 -14.12
N GLU A 361 9.30 -14.38 -13.41
CA GLU A 361 9.89 -15.61 -13.94
C GLU A 361 8.85 -16.73 -13.95
N VAL A 362 8.68 -17.39 -15.09
CA VAL A 362 7.77 -18.52 -15.27
C VAL A 362 8.57 -19.82 -15.20
N VAL A 363 8.14 -20.73 -14.33
CA VAL A 363 8.67 -22.10 -14.24
C VAL A 363 7.62 -23.10 -14.69
N GLU A 364 7.91 -23.91 -15.69
CA GLU A 364 7.09 -25.06 -16.06
C GLU A 364 7.24 -26.18 -15.02
N ARG A 365 6.14 -26.57 -14.36
CA ARG A 365 6.19 -27.51 -13.22
C ARG A 365 6.69 -28.90 -13.58
N LYS A 366 6.43 -29.36 -14.81
CA LYS A 366 6.84 -30.69 -15.29
C LYS A 366 8.29 -30.75 -15.74
N SER A 367 8.75 -29.74 -16.50
CA SER A 367 10.07 -29.74 -17.12
C SER A 367 11.13 -29.01 -16.29
N GLY A 368 10.71 -28.13 -15.37
CA GLY A 368 11.58 -27.19 -14.67
C GLY A 368 12.09 -26.06 -15.56
N ALA A 369 11.57 -25.92 -16.79
CA ALA A 369 12.01 -24.87 -17.71
C ALA A 369 11.65 -23.50 -17.15
N LEU A 370 12.66 -22.63 -17.03
CA LEU A 370 12.53 -21.26 -16.54
C LEU A 370 12.60 -20.27 -17.71
N SER A 371 11.71 -19.28 -17.70
CA SER A 371 11.73 -18.15 -18.62
C SER A 371 11.32 -16.86 -17.90
N ARG A 372 11.59 -15.69 -18.51
CA ARG A 372 11.27 -14.39 -17.92
C ARG A 372 10.31 -13.62 -18.84
N LEU A 373 9.37 -12.89 -18.26
CA LEU A 373 8.55 -11.92 -18.99
C LEU A 373 9.41 -10.73 -19.40
N ALA A 374 9.28 -10.28 -20.64
CA ALA A 374 10.00 -9.11 -21.15
C ALA A 374 9.13 -7.85 -21.05
N PHE A 375 9.74 -6.75 -20.67
CA PHE A 375 9.12 -5.43 -20.59
C PHE A 375 9.98 -4.40 -21.33
N ASP A 376 9.34 -3.45 -22.00
CA ASP A 376 10.02 -2.53 -22.93
C ASP A 376 10.65 -1.30 -22.24
N GLU A 377 10.09 -0.84 -21.12
CA GLU A 377 10.60 0.33 -20.39
C GLU A 377 11.73 -0.05 -19.43
N SER A 378 12.69 0.86 -19.24
CA SER A 378 13.83 0.66 -18.34
C SER A 378 13.53 0.95 -16.87
N VAL A 379 12.39 1.59 -16.59
CA VAL A 379 11.92 1.95 -15.25
C VAL A 379 10.43 1.67 -15.22
N TYR A 380 10.02 0.60 -14.56
CA TYR A 380 8.64 0.14 -14.51
C TYR A 380 8.38 -0.62 -13.21
N THR A 381 7.13 -1.01 -13.01
CA THR A 381 6.72 -1.96 -11.99
C THR A 381 5.66 -2.90 -12.57
N ALA A 382 5.77 -4.17 -12.24
CA ALA A 382 4.84 -5.21 -12.62
C ALA A 382 4.58 -6.12 -11.42
N TYR A 383 3.32 -6.44 -11.16
CA TYR A 383 2.91 -7.29 -10.04
C TYR A 383 1.74 -8.20 -10.41
N SER A 384 1.63 -9.33 -9.71
CA SER A 384 0.49 -10.24 -9.85
C SER A 384 -0.83 -9.51 -9.56
N SER A 385 -1.90 -9.91 -10.24
CA SER A 385 -3.25 -9.36 -10.08
C SER A 385 -4.22 -10.52 -9.80
N ASP A 386 -5.49 -10.42 -10.20
CA ASP A 386 -6.55 -11.37 -9.82
C ASP A 386 -6.38 -12.74 -10.52
N ASN A 387 -5.69 -13.66 -9.87
CA ASN A 387 -5.42 -15.03 -10.33
C ASN A 387 -6.16 -16.07 -9.47
N HIS A 388 -7.47 -16.25 -9.70
CA HIS A 388 -8.30 -17.14 -8.88
C HIS A 388 -8.53 -18.55 -9.47
N GLU A 389 -8.20 -18.76 -10.75
CA GLU A 389 -8.32 -20.07 -11.40
C GLU A 389 -6.99 -20.82 -11.32
N PHE A 390 -6.96 -21.99 -10.71
CA PHE A 390 -5.75 -22.82 -10.64
C PHE A 390 -5.45 -23.56 -11.96
N ASP A 391 -6.49 -24.08 -12.63
CA ASP A 391 -6.38 -24.83 -13.89
C ASP A 391 -6.55 -23.89 -15.09
N THR A 392 -5.57 -23.01 -15.30
CA THR A 392 -5.50 -22.11 -16.46
C THR A 392 -4.06 -21.89 -16.89
N ALA A 393 -3.88 -21.52 -18.16
CA ALA A 393 -2.61 -21.03 -18.70
C ALA A 393 -2.56 -19.48 -18.74
N LEU A 394 -3.59 -18.79 -18.24
CA LEU A 394 -3.64 -17.33 -18.20
C LEU A 394 -3.17 -16.84 -16.83
N PHE A 395 -2.05 -16.14 -16.82
CA PHE A 395 -1.56 -15.38 -15.68
C PHE A 395 -1.91 -13.92 -15.87
N ARG A 396 -2.66 -13.33 -14.94
CA ARG A 396 -3.00 -11.91 -14.95
C ARG A 396 -2.00 -11.12 -14.14
N TYR A 397 -1.51 -10.03 -14.72
CA TYR A 397 -0.62 -9.09 -14.05
C TYR A 397 -0.99 -7.65 -14.38
N THR A 398 -0.58 -6.75 -13.50
CA THR A 398 -0.64 -5.31 -13.72
C THR A 398 0.76 -4.80 -14.02
N TYR A 399 0.85 -3.84 -14.95
CA TYR A 399 2.07 -3.15 -15.34
C TYR A 399 1.85 -1.65 -15.39
N GLU A 400 2.84 -0.91 -14.94
CA GLU A 400 2.88 0.54 -15.05
C GLU A 400 4.30 1.08 -15.03
N SER A 401 4.45 2.35 -15.38
CA SER A 401 5.69 3.10 -15.22
C SER A 401 5.38 4.53 -14.80
N MET A 402 6.40 5.33 -14.52
CA MET A 402 6.17 6.76 -14.23
C MET A 402 5.59 7.54 -15.43
N THR A 403 5.52 6.94 -16.62
CA THR A 403 4.94 7.52 -17.84
C THR A 403 3.83 6.70 -18.49
N THR A 404 3.68 5.42 -18.13
CA THR A 404 2.64 4.53 -18.64
C THR A 404 1.60 4.30 -17.55
N PRO A 405 0.33 4.69 -17.75
CA PRO A 405 -0.75 4.42 -16.80
C PRO A 405 -0.93 2.93 -16.50
N GLU A 406 -1.53 2.64 -15.34
CA GLU A 406 -1.79 1.28 -14.90
C GLU A 406 -2.51 0.46 -15.98
N SER A 407 -1.93 -0.69 -16.32
CA SER A 407 -2.41 -1.54 -17.41
C SER A 407 -2.48 -2.99 -16.95
N THR A 408 -3.65 -3.61 -17.08
CA THR A 408 -3.89 -5.02 -16.76
C THR A 408 -3.77 -5.88 -18.01
N TYR A 409 -2.99 -6.95 -17.91
CA TYR A 409 -2.73 -7.89 -19.00
C TYR A 409 -3.07 -9.32 -18.57
N ASP A 410 -3.60 -10.12 -19.50
CA ASP A 410 -3.46 -11.58 -19.42
C ASP A 410 -2.20 -11.99 -20.21
N TYR A 411 -1.32 -12.73 -19.56
CA TYR A 411 -0.19 -13.42 -20.17
C TYR A 411 -0.54 -14.90 -20.36
N ASN A 412 -0.51 -15.37 -21.60
CA ASN A 412 -0.65 -16.80 -21.87
C ASN A 412 0.70 -17.50 -21.65
N LEU A 413 0.77 -18.36 -20.63
CA LEU A 413 1.98 -19.07 -20.19
C LEU A 413 2.46 -20.13 -21.21
N GLU A 414 1.57 -20.63 -22.07
CA GLU A 414 1.92 -21.57 -23.13
C GLU A 414 2.48 -20.86 -24.37
N THR A 415 1.76 -19.85 -24.88
CA THR A 415 2.11 -19.16 -26.13
C THR A 415 3.05 -17.97 -25.92
N ARG A 416 3.27 -17.56 -24.66
CA ARG A 416 4.11 -16.42 -24.25
C ARG A 416 3.67 -15.09 -24.86
N SER A 417 2.36 -14.90 -24.96
CA SER A 417 1.76 -13.71 -25.56
C SER A 417 0.99 -12.88 -24.53
N HIS A 418 1.17 -11.57 -24.60
CA HIS A 418 0.47 -10.58 -23.77
C HIS A 418 -0.83 -10.13 -24.45
N ARG A 419 -1.92 -10.04 -23.68
CA ARG A 419 -3.17 -9.41 -24.11
C ARG A 419 -3.54 -8.31 -23.13
N LEU A 420 -3.49 -7.05 -23.59
CA LEU A 420 -4.00 -5.91 -22.83
C LEU A 420 -5.51 -6.06 -22.64
N LEU A 421 -5.96 -5.97 -21.40
CA LEU A 421 -7.38 -6.03 -21.04
C LEU A 421 -7.92 -4.63 -20.75
N LYS A 422 -7.15 -3.83 -20.02
CA LYS A 422 -7.49 -2.47 -19.66
C LYS A 422 -6.23 -1.67 -19.44
N GLU A 423 -6.25 -0.43 -19.92
CA GLU A 423 -5.32 0.62 -19.52
C GLU A 423 -6.15 1.70 -18.81
N GLN A 424 -5.65 2.23 -17.70
CA GLN A 424 -6.27 3.32 -16.96
C GLN A 424 -6.48 4.51 -17.90
N ALA A 425 -7.73 4.92 -18.07
CA ALA A 425 -8.05 6.12 -18.85
C ALA A 425 -7.61 7.36 -18.06
N VAL A 426 -6.74 8.17 -18.67
CA VAL A 426 -6.28 9.44 -18.08
C VAL A 426 -6.80 10.59 -18.93
N GLY A 427 -7.66 11.40 -18.34
CA GLY A 427 -8.24 12.59 -18.97
C GLY A 427 -7.25 13.77 -19.07
N GLY A 428 -7.79 14.99 -19.19
CA GLY A 428 -6.99 16.22 -19.15
C GLY A 428 -5.99 16.41 -20.30
N GLY A 429 -6.12 15.67 -21.41
CA GLY A 429 -5.21 15.76 -22.55
C GLY A 429 -3.85 15.09 -22.33
N PHE A 430 -3.74 14.17 -21.36
CA PHE A 430 -2.52 13.43 -21.09
C PHE A 430 -1.99 12.71 -22.34
N ASN A 431 -0.68 12.82 -22.55
CA ASN A 431 0.05 12.06 -23.55
C ASN A 431 1.36 11.57 -22.94
N ARG A 432 1.54 10.24 -22.84
CA ARG A 432 2.78 9.63 -22.33
C ARG A 432 4.03 10.12 -23.07
N GLY A 433 3.89 10.47 -24.34
CA GLY A 433 4.96 10.97 -25.19
C GLY A 433 5.52 12.33 -24.75
N ASP A 434 4.83 13.08 -23.90
CA ASP A 434 5.27 14.38 -23.39
C ASP A 434 6.26 14.26 -22.23
N TYR A 435 6.42 13.07 -21.66
CA TYR A 435 7.19 12.82 -20.46
C TYR A 435 8.37 11.89 -20.75
N GLN A 436 9.40 11.97 -19.90
CA GLN A 436 10.58 11.13 -19.99
C GLN A 436 10.96 10.62 -18.61
N THR A 437 11.38 9.36 -18.55
CA THR A 437 11.97 8.75 -17.37
C THR A 437 13.48 8.58 -17.53
N GLU A 438 14.20 8.66 -16.41
CA GLU A 438 15.62 8.32 -16.33
C GLU A 438 15.87 7.44 -15.10
N ARG A 439 16.76 6.45 -15.25
CA ARG A 439 17.32 5.69 -14.14
C ARG A 439 18.73 6.22 -13.87
N LEU A 440 18.94 6.75 -12.67
CA LEU A 440 20.22 7.32 -12.25
C LEU A 440 20.75 6.57 -11.04
N PHE A 441 22.00 6.87 -10.67
CA PHE A 441 22.65 6.30 -9.50
C PHE A 441 23.53 7.37 -8.83
N ALA A 442 23.15 7.79 -7.63
CA ALA A 442 24.00 8.62 -6.79
C ALA A 442 25.03 7.75 -6.07
N THR A 443 26.20 8.31 -5.78
CA THR A 443 27.19 7.65 -4.91
C THR A 443 27.03 8.18 -3.50
N ALA A 444 26.59 7.34 -2.57
CA ALA A 444 26.53 7.67 -1.15
C ALA A 444 27.94 7.87 -0.58
N ARG A 445 28.03 8.54 0.57
CA ARG A 445 29.30 8.86 1.25
C ARG A 445 30.17 7.65 1.63
N ASP A 446 29.62 6.45 1.66
CA ASP A 446 30.35 5.20 1.89
C ASP A 446 30.70 4.44 0.59
N GLY A 447 30.44 5.04 -0.58
CA GLY A 447 30.69 4.47 -1.90
C GLY A 447 29.53 3.67 -2.48
N THR A 448 28.46 3.42 -1.71
CA THR A 448 27.27 2.69 -2.17
C THR A 448 26.58 3.43 -3.32
N ARG A 449 26.16 2.71 -4.37
CA ARG A 449 25.42 3.28 -5.50
C ARG A 449 23.92 3.22 -5.20
N VAL A 450 23.30 4.36 -4.91
CA VAL A 450 21.88 4.47 -4.58
C VAL A 450 21.08 4.73 -5.87
N PRO A 451 20.18 3.82 -6.30
CA PRO A 451 19.38 4.02 -7.50
C PRO A 451 18.38 5.16 -7.34
N ILE A 452 18.05 5.82 -8.46
CA ILE A 452 17.05 6.88 -8.51
C ILE A 452 16.17 6.68 -9.75
N SER A 453 14.85 6.72 -9.58
CA SER A 453 13.91 6.83 -10.70
C SER A 453 13.44 8.27 -10.83
N VAL A 454 13.65 8.89 -11.98
CA VAL A 454 13.29 10.29 -12.24
C VAL A 454 12.27 10.36 -13.36
N VAL A 455 11.26 11.23 -13.22
CA VAL A 455 10.34 11.59 -14.30
C VAL A 455 10.19 13.10 -14.39
N TYR A 456 10.11 13.62 -15.61
CA TYR A 456 9.87 15.03 -15.89
C TYR A 456 9.28 15.21 -17.29
N ARG A 457 8.74 16.40 -17.57
CA ARG A 457 8.22 16.76 -18.90
C ARG A 457 9.37 17.02 -19.89
N LYS A 458 9.30 16.46 -21.09
CA LYS A 458 10.33 16.62 -22.14
C LYS A 458 10.60 18.08 -22.46
N GLY A 459 11.84 18.36 -22.85
CA GLY A 459 12.32 19.72 -23.12
C GLY A 459 12.89 20.44 -21.90
N LEU A 460 12.84 19.81 -20.72
CA LEU A 460 13.50 20.30 -19.51
C LEU A 460 15.01 20.51 -19.73
N LYS A 461 15.54 21.61 -19.20
CA LYS A 461 16.97 21.92 -19.21
C LYS A 461 17.54 21.65 -17.82
N LYS A 462 18.62 20.87 -17.74
CA LYS A 462 19.34 20.61 -16.49
C LYS A 462 20.28 21.78 -16.16
N ASP A 463 19.69 22.95 -15.89
CA ASP A 463 20.40 24.21 -15.60
C ASP A 463 20.26 24.68 -14.14
N GLY A 464 19.78 23.79 -13.27
CA GLY A 464 19.60 24.01 -11.84
C GLY A 464 18.37 24.84 -11.46
N LYS A 465 17.51 25.22 -12.40
CA LYS A 465 16.36 26.11 -12.12
C LYS A 465 15.03 25.37 -11.97
N ASN A 466 14.99 24.07 -12.22
CA ASN A 466 13.73 23.33 -12.14
C ASN A 466 13.40 23.04 -10.67
N PRO A 467 12.15 23.25 -10.24
CA PRO A 467 11.69 22.71 -8.98
C PRO A 467 11.75 21.18 -9.01
N LEU A 468 12.15 20.55 -7.91
CA LEU A 468 12.23 19.09 -7.82
C LEU A 468 11.55 18.61 -6.56
N LEU A 469 10.68 17.61 -6.67
CA LEU A 469 10.12 16.89 -5.53
C LEU A 469 10.81 15.53 -5.41
N GLN A 470 11.60 15.35 -4.34
CA GLN A 470 12.28 14.10 -4.01
C GLN A 470 11.45 13.30 -2.99
N TYR A 471 11.10 12.08 -3.35
CA TYR A 471 10.33 11.15 -2.51
C TYR A 471 11.18 9.96 -2.08
N ALA A 472 10.98 9.48 -0.84
CA ALA A 472 11.46 8.18 -0.39
C ALA A 472 10.71 7.68 0.86
N TYR A 473 10.83 6.37 1.12
CA TYR A 473 10.30 5.73 2.34
C TYR A 473 11.40 5.08 3.21
N GLY A 474 12.12 4.10 2.65
CA GLY A 474 13.36 3.57 3.23
C GLY A 474 13.21 2.84 4.58
N SER A 475 12.12 2.11 4.81
CA SER A 475 11.90 1.34 6.04
C SER A 475 11.17 0.01 5.81
N TYR A 476 11.33 -0.93 6.75
CA TYR A 476 10.68 -2.25 6.78
C TYR A 476 11.04 -3.19 5.62
N GLY A 477 11.99 -2.82 4.76
CA GLY A 477 12.25 -3.51 3.51
C GLY A 477 11.19 -3.23 2.44
N SER A 478 10.30 -2.25 2.65
CA SER A 478 9.31 -1.83 1.66
C SER A 478 9.98 -1.03 0.56
N SER A 479 9.86 -1.54 -0.67
CA SER A 479 10.42 -0.93 -1.89
C SER A 479 9.54 0.22 -2.40
N SER A 480 10.17 1.32 -2.82
CA SER A 480 9.47 2.47 -3.41
C SER A 480 9.37 2.34 -4.93
N TYR A 481 8.38 1.60 -5.41
CA TYR A 481 8.25 1.28 -6.84
C TYR A 481 7.97 2.53 -7.74
N PRO A 482 8.53 2.60 -8.96
CA PRO A 482 8.31 3.70 -9.89
C PRO A 482 7.00 3.58 -10.68
N TYR A 483 5.89 3.91 -10.01
CA TYR A 483 4.51 3.79 -10.52
C TYR A 483 3.96 5.08 -11.16
N PHE A 484 2.85 4.95 -11.91
CA PHE A 484 2.16 6.08 -12.54
C PHE A 484 1.31 6.85 -11.54
N SER A 485 1.30 8.18 -11.62
CA SER A 485 0.38 8.99 -10.81
C SER A 485 -0.17 10.13 -11.65
N SER A 486 -1.50 10.13 -11.83
CA SER A 486 -2.17 11.19 -12.58
C SER A 486 -2.13 12.54 -11.84
N ASP A 487 -2.06 12.52 -10.50
CA ASP A 487 -1.94 13.73 -9.67
C ASP A 487 -0.57 14.39 -9.83
N ARG A 488 0.48 13.57 -9.95
CA ARG A 488 1.86 14.02 -10.19
C ARG A 488 1.97 14.87 -11.46
N LEU A 489 1.09 14.66 -12.46
CA LEU A 489 1.09 15.44 -13.70
C LEU A 489 0.92 16.94 -13.43
N SER A 490 0.16 17.35 -12.40
CA SER A 490 0.03 18.79 -12.08
C SER A 490 1.35 19.44 -11.66
N LEU A 491 2.30 18.67 -11.11
CA LEU A 491 3.67 19.12 -10.86
C LEU A 491 4.49 19.11 -12.17
N LEU A 492 4.49 17.99 -12.89
CA LEU A 492 5.31 17.82 -14.10
C LEU A 492 4.97 18.86 -15.19
N ASP A 493 3.69 19.16 -15.35
CA ASP A 493 3.19 20.18 -16.29
C ASP A 493 3.60 21.61 -15.92
N ARG A 494 4.01 21.82 -14.65
CA ARG A 494 4.53 23.09 -14.12
C ARG A 494 6.05 23.10 -14.02
N GLY A 495 6.73 22.17 -14.69
CA GLY A 495 8.18 22.12 -14.80
C GLY A 495 8.88 21.44 -13.62
N PHE A 496 8.14 20.78 -12.73
CA PHE A 496 8.77 19.96 -11.69
C PHE A 496 9.45 18.73 -12.28
N VAL A 497 10.59 18.40 -11.69
CA VAL A 497 11.17 17.06 -11.72
C VAL A 497 10.61 16.28 -10.53
N TYR A 498 10.23 15.03 -10.72
CA TYR A 498 9.90 14.13 -9.61
C TYR A 498 10.92 12.99 -9.56
N ALA A 499 11.51 12.77 -8.39
CA ALA A 499 12.56 11.76 -8.19
C ALA A 499 12.22 10.85 -7.02
N ILE A 500 12.29 9.54 -7.23
CA ILE A 500 12.22 8.53 -6.17
C ILE A 500 13.64 8.10 -5.84
N ALA A 501 14.07 8.36 -4.60
CA ALA A 501 15.34 7.89 -4.10
C ALA A 501 15.17 6.51 -3.45
N HIS A 502 15.75 5.47 -4.07
CA HIS A 502 15.67 4.07 -3.61
C HIS A 502 16.69 3.80 -2.50
N ILE A 503 16.56 4.53 -1.40
CA ILE A 503 17.50 4.59 -0.26
C ILE A 503 17.51 3.29 0.56
N ARG A 504 18.61 3.01 1.25
CA ARG A 504 18.71 1.84 2.14
C ARG A 504 17.63 1.84 3.23
N GLY A 505 17.15 0.64 3.54
CA GLY A 505 16.02 0.37 4.43
C GLY A 505 14.74 -0.05 3.70
N GLY A 506 14.66 0.15 2.38
CA GLY A 506 13.81 -0.63 1.47
C GLY A 506 14.50 -1.93 1.02
N SER A 507 13.93 -2.68 0.08
CA SER A 507 14.51 -3.92 -0.47
C SER A 507 14.72 -3.86 -1.99
N GLU A 508 14.84 -2.67 -2.57
CA GLU A 508 15.03 -2.48 -4.01
C GLU A 508 16.26 -3.23 -4.53
N MET A 509 17.33 -3.31 -3.74
CA MET A 509 18.56 -4.07 -4.07
C MET A 509 18.66 -5.40 -3.29
N GLY A 510 17.53 -5.95 -2.86
CA GLY A 510 17.46 -7.17 -2.03
C GLY A 510 17.57 -6.91 -0.52
N ARG A 511 17.59 -7.98 0.28
CA ARG A 511 17.45 -7.90 1.75
C ARG A 511 18.65 -7.27 2.44
N ASP A 512 19.84 -7.36 1.87
CA ASP A 512 21.00 -6.64 2.41
C ASP A 512 20.81 -5.11 2.33
N TRP A 513 20.05 -4.60 1.34
CA TRP A 513 19.67 -3.19 1.27
C TRP A 513 18.80 -2.75 2.46
N TYR A 514 17.90 -3.62 2.90
CA TYR A 514 17.07 -3.41 4.08
C TYR A 514 17.89 -3.49 5.36
N PHE A 515 18.72 -4.53 5.49
CA PHE A 515 19.57 -4.72 6.67
C PHE A 515 20.57 -3.56 6.85
N ASP A 516 21.03 -2.96 5.74
CA ASP A 516 21.89 -1.78 5.77
C ASP A 516 21.15 -0.45 6.00
N GLY A 517 19.84 -0.46 6.21
CA GLY A 517 19.03 0.72 6.55
C GLY A 517 18.11 0.52 7.75
N ARG A 518 18.44 -0.38 8.68
CA ARG A 518 17.67 -0.64 9.90
C ARG A 518 18.53 -0.68 11.17
N GLN A 519 17.87 -0.55 12.33
CA GLN A 519 18.51 -0.62 13.66
C GLN A 519 19.76 0.27 13.75
N LEU A 520 20.93 -0.28 14.11
CA LEU A 520 22.18 0.46 14.25
C LEU A 520 22.68 1.07 12.92
N LYS A 521 22.22 0.57 11.77
CA LYS A 521 22.52 1.10 10.44
C LYS A 521 21.46 2.08 9.91
N LYS A 522 20.44 2.42 10.70
CA LYS A 522 19.31 3.26 10.25
C LYS A 522 19.73 4.65 9.73
N LYS A 523 20.88 5.16 10.17
CA LYS A 523 21.43 6.43 9.66
C LYS A 523 21.68 6.43 8.15
N ASN A 524 21.96 5.26 7.57
CA ASN A 524 22.17 5.13 6.13
C ASN A 524 20.94 5.58 5.32
N THR A 525 19.73 5.28 5.79
CA THR A 525 18.47 5.77 5.17
C THR A 525 18.49 7.29 5.01
N PHE A 526 18.89 8.01 6.07
CA PHE A 526 18.88 9.48 6.07
C PHE A 526 20.02 10.05 5.23
N THR A 527 21.22 9.46 5.34
CA THR A 527 22.39 9.94 4.61
C THR A 527 22.31 9.66 3.11
N ASP A 528 21.73 8.53 2.71
CA ASP A 528 21.49 8.21 1.30
C ASP A 528 20.55 9.23 0.67
N PHE A 529 19.49 9.63 1.38
CA PHE A 529 18.55 10.65 0.89
C PHE A 529 19.25 11.99 0.66
N ILE A 530 20.09 12.42 1.61
CA ILE A 530 20.88 13.66 1.51
C ILE A 530 21.89 13.58 0.34
N ASP A 531 22.56 12.43 0.20
CA ASP A 531 23.58 12.25 -0.84
C ASP A 531 22.93 12.20 -2.24
N VAL A 532 21.73 11.62 -2.36
CA VAL A 532 20.89 11.72 -3.58
C VAL A 532 20.48 13.16 -3.88
N SER A 533 20.06 13.94 -2.87
CA SER A 533 19.71 15.34 -3.06
C SER A 533 20.88 16.17 -3.60
N LYS A 534 22.08 15.97 -3.04
CA LYS A 534 23.31 16.62 -3.51
C LYS A 534 23.63 16.25 -4.95
N PHE A 535 23.55 14.96 -5.27
CA PHE A 535 23.76 14.48 -6.64
C PHE A 535 22.79 15.14 -7.64
N LEU A 536 21.50 15.23 -7.33
CA LEU A 536 20.51 15.85 -8.22
C LEU A 536 20.76 17.36 -8.42
N ILE A 537 21.29 18.05 -7.41
CA ILE A 537 21.71 19.45 -7.50
C ILE A 537 22.97 19.58 -8.37
N GLU A 538 23.99 18.75 -8.14
CA GLU A 538 25.25 18.75 -8.87
C GLU A 538 25.07 18.46 -10.37
N GLU A 539 24.18 17.52 -10.71
CA GLU A 539 23.81 17.18 -12.09
C GLU A 539 22.87 18.21 -12.76
N GLY A 540 22.53 19.30 -12.05
CA GLY A 540 21.75 20.42 -12.59
C GLY A 540 20.26 20.14 -12.77
N TYR A 541 19.70 19.07 -12.20
CA TYR A 541 18.25 18.86 -12.23
C TYR A 541 17.53 19.97 -11.45
N THR A 542 18.12 20.42 -10.34
CA THR A 542 17.54 21.42 -9.43
C THR A 542 18.64 22.22 -8.71
N SER A 543 18.26 23.05 -7.73
CA SER A 543 19.15 23.80 -6.84
C SER A 543 18.66 23.67 -5.38
N PRO A 544 19.47 24.08 -4.39
CA PRO A 544 19.02 24.10 -2.99
C PRO A 544 17.72 24.90 -2.77
N ASP A 545 17.54 26.01 -3.50
CA ASP A 545 16.34 26.87 -3.39
C ASP A 545 15.09 26.25 -4.05
N HIS A 546 15.25 25.15 -4.78
CA HIS A 546 14.22 24.52 -5.61
C HIS A 546 14.04 23.03 -5.34
N LEU A 547 14.70 22.48 -4.31
CA LEU A 547 14.55 21.11 -3.86
C LEU A 547 13.48 21.01 -2.75
N TYR A 548 12.45 20.22 -3.01
CA TYR A 548 11.39 19.87 -2.07
C TYR A 548 11.46 18.38 -1.75
N ALA A 549 11.04 17.98 -0.55
CA ALA A 549 11.09 16.59 -0.09
C ALA A 549 9.73 16.12 0.45
N LEU A 550 9.41 14.85 0.22
CA LEU A 550 8.18 14.22 0.68
C LEU A 550 8.45 12.81 1.23
N GLY A 551 7.83 12.49 2.37
CA GLY A 551 7.81 11.15 2.94
C GLY A 551 6.70 11.04 4.00
N GLY A 552 5.95 9.93 3.99
CA GLY A 552 4.83 9.68 4.91
C GLY A 552 5.09 8.49 5.84
N SER A 553 4.46 8.45 7.00
CA SER A 553 4.64 7.39 8.01
C SER A 553 6.13 7.24 8.43
N ALA A 554 6.79 6.11 8.20
CA ALA A 554 8.25 5.99 8.42
C ALA A 554 9.08 6.88 7.46
N GLY A 555 8.53 7.27 6.31
CA GLY A 555 9.06 8.36 5.49
C GLY A 555 8.98 9.73 6.18
N GLY A 556 8.04 9.92 7.11
CA GLY A 556 7.99 11.11 7.98
C GLY A 556 9.11 11.14 9.01
N LEU A 557 9.53 9.97 9.54
CA LEU A 557 10.76 9.86 10.33
C LEU A 557 11.98 10.28 9.49
N LEU A 558 12.06 9.84 8.23
CA LEU A 558 13.10 10.29 7.29
C LEU A 558 13.08 11.82 7.13
N MET A 559 11.93 12.43 6.86
CA MET A 559 11.81 13.89 6.74
C MET A 559 12.28 14.60 8.02
N GLY A 560 11.82 14.17 9.19
CA GLY A 560 12.22 14.75 10.47
C GLY A 560 13.72 14.62 10.76
N ALA A 561 14.34 13.49 10.40
CA ALA A 561 15.79 13.32 10.55
C ALA A 561 16.58 14.21 9.57
N VAL A 562 16.20 14.23 8.30
CA VAL A 562 16.91 14.99 7.25
C VAL A 562 16.84 16.49 7.50
N LEU A 563 15.68 17.04 7.89
CA LEU A 563 15.53 18.46 8.23
C LEU A 563 16.46 18.93 9.36
N ASN A 564 16.86 18.02 10.27
CA ASN A 564 17.79 18.32 11.35
C ASN A 564 19.27 18.11 10.96
N MET A 565 19.54 17.33 9.91
CA MET A 565 20.90 16.93 9.51
C MET A 565 21.47 17.70 8.32
N ALA A 566 20.59 18.15 7.40
CA ALA A 566 20.95 18.63 6.07
C ALA A 566 21.30 20.13 6.03
#